data_AF-A0A1Q9RZP0-F1
#
_entry.id   AF-A0A1Q9RZP0-F1
#
_cell.length_a   1.000
_cell.length_b   1.000
_cell.length_c   1.000
_cell.angle_alpha   90.00
_cell.angle_beta   90.00
_cell.angle_gamma   90.00
#
_symmetry.space_group_name_H-M   'P 1'
#
loop_
_entity.id
_entity.type
_entity.pdbx_description
1 polymer ?
#
loop_
_entity_poly.entity_id
_entity_poly.type
_entity_poly.pdbx_seq_one_letter_code
_entity_poly.pdbx_strand_id
1 'polypeptide(L)'
;MTDRVDRGLLAERAAAVVRHLDRVAEHLPADPDDLRPLTSATDTVVLHLWQAVQVVIDLAVSTCVRLGLGSPPTYGDAFRQLAEARSFRTLLPSVWGVPPASATSSCTAMDGSTSGGSTPSHRPARPI
;
A
#
# COMPACT_ATOMS: atom_id res chain seq x y z
N MET A 1 -15.37 -30.29 1.19
CA MET A 1 -14.14 -29.92 1.91
C MET A 1 -13.25 -29.10 0.99
N THR A 2 -13.69 -27.89 0.60
CA THR A 2 -12.97 -27.05 -0.36
C THR A 2 -13.54 -25.64 -0.37
N ASP A 3 -13.18 -24.83 0.62
CA ASP A 3 -12.72 -23.49 0.31
C ASP A 3 -11.39 -23.30 1.05
N ARG A 4 -10.30 -23.28 0.27
CA ARG A 4 -8.92 -23.31 0.79
C ARG A 4 -8.61 -22.10 1.67
N VAL A 5 -9.41 -21.03 1.58
CA VAL A 5 -9.47 -19.95 2.55
C VAL A 5 -10.93 -19.59 2.84
N ASP A 6 -11.40 -19.72 4.10
CA ASP A 6 -12.78 -19.38 4.45
C ASP A 6 -13.05 -17.89 4.18
N ARG A 7 -13.91 -17.62 3.20
CA ARG A 7 -14.25 -16.27 2.75
C ARG A 7 -15.00 -15.46 3.80
N GLY A 8 -15.81 -16.11 4.65
CA GLY A 8 -16.49 -15.45 5.77
C GLY A 8 -15.50 -14.99 6.82
N LEU A 9 -14.58 -15.87 7.20
CA LEU A 9 -13.47 -15.53 8.11
C LEU A 9 -12.61 -14.39 7.53
N LEU A 10 -12.26 -14.46 6.24
CA LEU A 10 -11.50 -13.39 5.59
C LEU A 10 -12.22 -12.05 5.64
N ALA A 11 -13.53 -12.02 5.33
CA ALA A 11 -14.33 -10.80 5.36
C ALA A 11 -14.41 -10.22 6.79
N GLU A 12 -14.59 -11.08 7.79
CA GLU A 12 -14.60 -10.66 9.20
C GLU A 12 -13.26 -10.05 9.62
N ARG A 13 -12.14 -10.72 9.31
CA ARG A 13 -10.80 -10.23 9.65
C ARG A 13 -10.46 -8.95 8.90
N ALA A 14 -10.85 -8.84 7.64
CA ALA A 14 -10.71 -7.61 6.88
C ALA A 14 -11.51 -6.45 7.49
N ALA A 15 -12.77 -6.69 7.87
CA ALA A 15 -13.59 -5.68 8.54
C ALA A 15 -12.97 -5.25 9.87
N ALA A 16 -12.31 -6.15 10.60
CA ALA A 16 -11.56 -5.80 11.81
C ALA A 16 -10.37 -4.89 11.51
N VAL A 17 -9.56 -5.20 10.48
CA VAL A 17 -8.45 -4.35 10.04
C VAL A 17 -8.95 -2.96 9.65
N VAL A 18 -10.01 -2.88 8.82
CA VAL A 18 -10.61 -1.60 8.42
C VAL A 18 -11.01 -0.78 9.64
N ARG A 19 -11.74 -1.36 10.60
CA ARG A 19 -12.13 -0.65 11.83
C ARG A 19 -10.93 -0.11 12.61
N HIS A 20 -9.83 -0.85 12.69
CA HIS A 20 -8.61 -0.35 13.35
C HIS A 20 -7.96 0.79 12.59
N LEU A 21 -7.92 0.73 11.26
CA LEU A 21 -7.39 1.81 10.43
C LEU A 21 -8.28 3.06 10.47
N ASP A 22 -9.61 2.90 10.55
CA ASP A 22 -10.53 4.02 10.76
C ASP A 22 -10.25 4.72 12.10
N ARG A 23 -10.02 3.95 13.18
CA ARG A 23 -9.62 4.52 14.47
C ARG A 23 -8.29 5.23 14.42
N VAL A 24 -7.32 4.73 13.66
CA VAL A 24 -6.05 5.45 13.42
C VAL A 24 -6.34 6.78 12.73
N ALA A 25 -7.14 6.79 11.66
CA ALA A 25 -7.47 8.01 10.92
C ALA A 25 -8.20 9.05 11.78
N GLU A 26 -9.09 8.61 12.69
CA GLU A 26 -9.80 9.48 13.63
C GLU A 26 -8.88 10.15 14.68
N HIS A 27 -7.75 9.52 15.03
CA HIS A 27 -6.87 9.97 16.12
C HIS A 27 -5.52 10.52 15.62
N LEU A 28 -5.27 10.47 14.32
CA LEU A 28 -4.11 11.12 13.72
C LEU A 28 -4.28 12.65 13.81
N PRO A 29 -3.28 13.37 14.36
CA PRO A 29 -3.28 14.82 14.31
C PRO A 29 -3.14 15.32 12.88
N ALA A 30 -3.63 16.53 12.62
CA ALA A 30 -3.50 17.17 11.31
C ALA A 30 -2.03 17.50 10.97
N ASP A 31 -1.24 17.86 11.98
CA ASP A 31 0.20 18.05 11.87
C ASP A 31 0.93 16.79 12.38
N PRO A 32 1.76 16.12 11.56
CA PRO A 32 2.57 14.99 11.99
C PRO A 32 3.48 15.29 13.19
N ASP A 33 3.95 16.52 13.36
CA ASP A 33 4.82 16.93 14.47
C ASP A 33 4.10 16.94 15.84
N ASP A 34 2.76 16.86 15.82
CA ASP A 34 1.94 16.74 17.01
C ASP A 34 1.77 15.29 17.49
N LEU A 35 2.23 14.30 16.71
CA LEU A 35 2.24 12.88 17.12
C LEU A 35 3.40 12.61 18.11
N ARG A 36 3.30 13.19 19.30
CA ARG A 36 4.37 13.16 20.31
C ARG A 36 4.28 11.92 21.20
N PRO A 37 5.42 11.38 21.68
CA PRO A 37 5.42 10.24 22.59
C PRO A 37 4.58 10.50 23.85
N LEU A 38 3.99 9.42 24.39
CA LEU A 38 3.24 9.44 25.66
C LEU A 38 2.03 10.39 25.66
N THR A 39 1.44 10.63 24.48
CA THR A 39 0.15 11.32 24.34
C THR A 39 -0.95 10.30 24.05
N SER A 40 -2.18 10.62 24.44
CA SER A 40 -3.34 9.75 24.18
C SER A 40 -3.56 9.48 22.68
N ALA A 41 -3.27 10.47 21.83
CA ALA A 41 -3.32 10.32 20.37
C ALA A 41 -2.30 9.28 19.89
N THR A 42 -1.03 9.42 20.29
CA THR A 42 0.03 8.46 19.93
C THR A 42 -0.26 7.06 20.48
N ASP A 43 -0.69 6.94 21.73
CA ASP A 43 -1.02 5.64 22.33
C ASP A 43 -2.16 4.95 21.57
N THR A 44 -3.19 5.70 21.18
CA THR A 44 -4.33 5.18 20.41
C THR A 44 -3.93 4.74 19.00
N VAL A 45 -3.13 5.56 18.31
CA VAL A 45 -2.60 5.24 16.98
C VAL A 45 -1.73 3.99 17.03
N VAL A 46 -0.78 3.92 17.97
CA VAL A 46 0.10 2.76 18.13
C VAL A 46 -0.70 1.50 18.48
N LEU A 47 -1.67 1.59 19.39
CA LEU A 47 -2.50 0.47 19.79
C LEU A 47 -3.26 -0.11 18.59
N HIS A 48 -3.93 0.73 17.81
CA HIS A 48 -4.73 0.25 16.69
C HIS A 48 -3.89 -0.21 15.51
N LEU A 49 -2.73 0.40 15.24
CA LEU A 49 -1.77 -0.12 14.27
C LEU A 49 -1.24 -1.49 14.68
N TRP A 50 -0.89 -1.66 15.96
CA TRP A 50 -0.45 -2.95 16.48
C TRP A 50 -1.55 -4.00 16.33
N GLN A 51 -2.80 -3.70 16.70
CA GLN A 51 -3.92 -4.64 16.53
C GLN A 51 -4.15 -5.01 15.06
N ALA A 52 -4.13 -4.04 14.15
CA ALA A 52 -4.29 -4.29 12.72
C ALA A 52 -3.18 -5.21 12.19
N VAL A 53 -1.93 -4.97 12.55
CA VAL A 53 -0.78 -5.79 12.16
C VAL A 53 -0.92 -7.22 12.70
N GLN A 54 -1.32 -7.39 13.96
CA GLN A 54 -1.50 -8.73 14.54
C GLN A 54 -2.58 -9.53 13.81
N VAL A 55 -3.71 -8.92 13.49
CA VAL A 55 -4.78 -9.59 12.72
C VAL A 55 -4.26 -10.11 11.37
N VAL A 56 -3.44 -9.32 10.67
CA VAL A 56 -2.89 -9.71 9.37
C VAL A 56 -1.81 -10.79 9.51
N ILE A 57 -0.99 -10.75 10.57
CA ILE A 57 0.00 -11.79 10.88
C ILE A 57 -0.69 -13.13 11.17
N ASP A 58 -1.70 -13.14 12.05
CA ASP A 58 -2.45 -14.35 12.40
C ASP A 58 -3.11 -14.97 11.16
N LEU A 59 -3.67 -14.11 10.30
CA LEU A 59 -4.27 -14.56 9.05
C LEU A 59 -3.22 -15.14 8.11
N ALA A 60 -2.04 -14.52 7.97
CA ALA A 60 -0.98 -15.01 7.10
C ALA A 60 -0.47 -16.38 7.56
N VAL A 61 -0.13 -16.51 8.84
CA VAL A 61 0.39 -17.76 9.42
C VAL A 61 -0.65 -18.88 9.34
N SER A 62 -1.90 -18.61 9.73
CA SER A 62 -2.97 -19.62 9.65
C SER A 62 -3.26 -20.04 8.21
N THR A 63 -3.13 -19.12 7.24
CA THR A 63 -3.28 -19.44 5.81
C THR A 63 -2.14 -20.33 5.31
N CYS A 64 -0.88 -20.09 5.70
CA CYS A 64 0.23 -21.00 5.38
C CYS A 64 -0.04 -22.43 5.86
N VAL A 65 -0.50 -22.58 7.10
CA VAL A 65 -0.83 -23.90 7.68
C VAL A 65 -1.98 -24.56 6.91
N ARG A 66 -3.06 -23.82 6.63
CA ARG A 66 -4.24 -24.35 5.91
C ARG A 66 -3.95 -24.73 4.46
N LEU A 67 -3.00 -24.06 3.82
CA LEU A 67 -2.56 -24.38 2.47
C LEU A 67 -1.52 -25.51 2.43
N GLY A 68 -1.07 -26.02 3.58
CA GLY A 68 -0.06 -27.07 3.67
C GLY A 68 1.36 -26.60 3.35
N LEU A 69 1.63 -25.29 3.46
CA LEU A 69 2.96 -24.70 3.24
C LEU A 69 3.91 -24.92 4.43
N GLY A 70 3.39 -25.46 5.53
CA GLY A 70 4.12 -25.67 6.78
C GLY A 70 3.98 -24.49 7.75
N SER A 71 4.80 -24.50 8.81
CA SER A 71 4.89 -23.41 9.78
C SER A 71 6.01 -22.44 9.37
N PRO A 72 5.69 -21.19 9.01
CA PRO A 72 6.71 -20.21 8.70
C PRO A 72 7.62 -19.92 9.92
N PRO A 73 8.94 -19.82 9.76
CA PRO A 73 9.84 -19.52 10.87
C PRO A 73 9.77 -18.06 11.32
N THR A 74 9.32 -17.15 10.45
CA THR A 74 9.01 -15.76 10.77
C THR A 74 7.71 -15.33 10.10
N TYR A 75 7.09 -14.25 10.57
CA TYR A 75 5.93 -13.64 9.89
C TYR A 75 6.31 -13.12 8.49
N GLY A 76 7.54 -12.62 8.30
CA GLY A 76 8.04 -12.21 6.99
C GLY A 76 8.06 -13.39 6.00
N ASP A 77 8.45 -14.57 6.47
CA ASP A 77 8.41 -15.80 5.67
C ASP A 77 6.98 -16.23 5.35
N ALA A 78 6.03 -16.00 6.25
CA ALA A 78 4.61 -16.28 5.98
C ALA A 78 4.11 -15.47 4.77
N PHE A 79 4.33 -14.15 4.77
CA PHE A 79 3.94 -13.30 3.63
C PHE A 79 4.64 -13.68 2.34
N ARG A 80 5.94 -14.00 2.40
CA ARG A 80 6.72 -14.43 1.23
C ARG A 80 6.19 -15.74 0.64
N GLN A 81 5.93 -16.75 1.47
CA GLN A 81 5.33 -18.01 1.04
C GLN A 81 3.94 -17.81 0.43
N LEU A 82 3.10 -16.95 1.00
CA LEU A 82 1.77 -16.67 0.46
C LEU A 82 1.80 -15.91 -0.87
N ALA A 83 2.79 -15.03 -1.06
CA ALA A 83 3.03 -14.33 -2.32
C ALA A 83 3.47 -15.32 -3.42
N GLU A 84 4.39 -16.23 -3.10
CA GLU A 84 4.84 -17.31 -3.99
C GLU A 84 3.69 -18.27 -4.35
N ALA A 85 2.84 -18.60 -3.38
CA ALA A 85 1.66 -19.45 -3.56
C ALA A 85 0.50 -18.76 -4.33
N ARG A 86 0.69 -17.52 -4.82
CA ARG A 86 -0.29 -16.67 -5.55
C ARG A 86 -1.68 -16.55 -4.87
N SER A 87 -1.75 -16.80 -3.56
CA SER A 87 -3.02 -16.92 -2.83
C SER A 87 -3.45 -15.59 -2.17
N PHE A 88 -2.51 -14.69 -1.89
CA PHE A 88 -2.79 -13.41 -1.22
C PHE A 88 -3.14 -12.27 -2.19
N ARG A 89 -2.57 -12.30 -3.41
CA ARG A 89 -2.75 -11.26 -4.45
C ARG A 89 -4.20 -11.15 -4.96
N THR A 90 -4.98 -12.23 -4.86
CA THR A 90 -6.36 -12.28 -5.38
C THR A 90 -7.40 -11.78 -4.36
N LEU A 91 -7.07 -11.68 -3.08
CA LEU A 91 -8.04 -11.37 -2.01
C LEU A 91 -8.15 -9.88 -1.68
N LEU A 92 -7.07 -9.11 -1.88
CA LEU A 92 -6.99 -7.70 -1.51
C LEU A 92 -7.92 -6.76 -2.31
N PRO A 93 -8.04 -6.86 -3.65
CA PRO A 93 -8.86 -5.91 -4.41
C PRO A 93 -10.36 -6.03 -4.08
N SER A 94 -10.85 -7.26 -3.86
CA SER A 94 -12.26 -7.51 -3.56
C SER A 94 -12.70 -7.03 -2.16
N VAL A 95 -11.74 -6.78 -1.27
CA VAL A 95 -11.99 -6.39 0.13
C VAL A 95 -11.76 -4.90 0.34
N TRP A 96 -10.77 -4.31 -0.33
CA TRP A 96 -10.38 -2.92 -0.16
C TRP A 96 -10.99 -1.95 -1.21
N GLY A 97 -11.83 -2.44 -2.12
CA GLY A 97 -12.49 -1.58 -3.12
C GLY A 97 -11.52 -0.88 -4.09
N VAL A 98 -10.29 -1.38 -4.24
CA VAL A 98 -9.31 -0.82 -5.18
C VAL A 98 -9.72 -1.24 -6.58
N PRO A 99 -10.04 -0.30 -7.50
CA PRO A 99 -10.22 -0.66 -8.89
C PRO A 99 -8.91 -1.28 -9.40
N PRO A 100 -8.95 -2.40 -10.15
CA PRO A 100 -7.76 -2.90 -10.80
C PRO A 100 -7.21 -1.73 -11.63
N ALA A 101 -5.91 -1.45 -11.48
CA ALA A 101 -5.24 -0.43 -12.27
C ALA A 101 -5.45 -0.76 -13.76
N SER A 102 -6.47 -0.16 -14.36
CA SER A 102 -6.79 -0.30 -15.75
C SER A 102 -5.62 0.27 -16.53
N ALA A 103 -4.92 -0.62 -17.22
CA ALA A 103 -4.09 -0.38 -18.37
C ALA A 103 -4.15 1.05 -18.94
N THR A 104 -3.31 1.95 -18.45
CA THR A 104 -2.83 3.05 -19.28
C THR A 104 -1.69 2.53 -20.13
N SER A 105 -2.08 1.79 -21.17
CA SER A 105 -1.33 1.77 -22.42
C SER A 105 -1.24 3.22 -22.92
N SER A 106 -0.03 3.77 -22.93
CA SER A 106 0.64 4.16 -24.17
C SER A 106 1.82 5.07 -23.82
N CYS A 107 3.01 4.47 -23.81
CA CYS A 107 4.26 5.21 -23.98
C CYS A 107 4.16 5.96 -25.31
N THR A 108 4.01 7.28 -25.26
CA THR A 108 4.34 8.13 -26.40
C THR A 108 5.73 8.66 -26.10
N ALA A 109 6.72 8.09 -26.79
CA ALA A 109 8.08 8.59 -26.82
C ALA A 109 8.05 10.05 -27.31
N MET A 110 8.49 10.99 -26.48
CA MET A 110 8.91 12.30 -26.94
C MET A 110 10.38 12.15 -27.33
N ASP A 111 10.62 11.84 -28.61
CA ASP A 111 11.93 11.91 -29.21
C ASP A 111 12.42 13.36 -29.20
N GLY A 112 13.64 13.55 -28.68
CA GLY A 112 14.35 14.81 -28.74
C GLY A 112 14.65 15.21 -30.17
N SER A 113 14.52 16.50 -30.45
CA SER A 113 15.16 17.13 -31.61
C SER A 113 15.69 18.49 -31.19
N THR A 114 16.97 18.47 -30.80
CA THR A 114 17.86 19.61 -30.73
C THR A 114 18.23 20.08 -32.14
N SER A 115 17.91 21.31 -32.48
CA SER A 115 18.57 22.12 -33.51
C SER A 115 18.31 23.59 -33.15
N GLY A 116 19.27 24.50 -32.97
CA GLY A 116 20.58 24.63 -33.60
C GLY A 116 20.45 25.66 -34.73
N GLY A 117 20.53 26.95 -34.41
CA GLY A 117 20.40 28.02 -35.42
C GLY A 117 20.70 29.42 -34.88
N SER A 118 21.99 29.74 -34.72
CA SER A 118 22.49 31.09 -34.52
C SER A 118 22.56 31.85 -35.85
N THR A 119 22.12 33.11 -35.91
CA THR A 119 22.72 34.13 -36.80
C THR A 119 22.42 35.55 -36.28
N PRO A 120 23.36 36.50 -36.35
CA PRO A 120 23.25 37.81 -35.71
C PRO A 120 22.66 38.85 -36.66
N SER A 121 22.00 39.89 -36.12
CA SER A 121 21.60 41.06 -36.90
C SER A 121 22.04 42.36 -36.25
N HIS A 122 22.56 43.22 -37.10
CA HIS A 122 23.43 44.35 -36.86
C HIS A 122 22.62 45.66 -36.83
N ARG A 123 22.82 46.48 -35.79
CA ARG A 123 22.78 47.97 -35.64
C ARG A 123 22.00 48.83 -36.68
N PRO A 124 21.43 49.99 -36.27
CA PRO A 124 22.27 51.18 -36.06
C PRO A 124 21.88 52.09 -34.87
N ALA A 125 22.83 52.97 -34.53
CA ALA A 125 22.79 53.99 -33.48
C ALA A 125 21.89 55.19 -33.81
N ARG A 126 21.42 55.95 -32.80
CA ARG A 126 21.58 57.42 -32.68
C ARG A 126 20.96 58.02 -31.38
N PRO A 127 21.17 59.31 -31.06
CA PRO A 127 21.76 59.76 -29.78
C PRO A 127 20.77 60.55 -28.91
N ILE A 128 21.16 60.85 -27.66
CA ILE A 128 21.16 62.21 -27.05
C ILE A 128 22.31 62.28 -26.05
#